data_AF-A0A1J3D1J3-F1
#
_entry.id   AF-A0A1J3D1J3-F1
#
_cell.length_a   1.000
_cell.length_b   1.000
_cell.length_c   1.000
_cell.angle_alpha   90.00
_cell.angle_beta   90.00
_cell.angle_gamma   90.00
#
_symmetry.space_group_name_H-M   'P 1'
#
loop_
_entity.id
_entity.type
_entity.pdbx_description
1 polymer ?
#
loop_
_entity_poly.entity_id
_entity_poly.type
_entity_poly.pdbx_seq_one_letter_code
_entity_poly.pdbx_strand_id
1 'polypeptide(L)'
;TEDDVKNLPYFKALIKETLRVEPVIPLGVPRCCIQDTNIAGYDIPKGTTVNVNAWAVSRDEKEWGPNPDEFRPERFFEKDVDYKGTDYEFIPFGSGRRMCPGMRL
;
A
#
# COMPACT_ATOMS: atom_id res chain seq x y z
N THR A 1 24.89 -1.51 9.98
CA THR A 1 25.07 -1.17 8.55
C THR A 1 23.81 -1.58 7.80
N GLU A 2 23.73 -1.34 6.50
CA GLU A 2 22.58 -1.78 5.69
C GLU A 2 22.34 -3.29 5.79
N ASP A 3 23.42 -4.09 5.79
CA ASP A 3 23.31 -5.55 5.86
C ASP A 3 22.66 -6.07 7.15
N ASP A 4 22.85 -5.36 8.27
CA ASP A 4 22.27 -5.74 9.56
C ASP A 4 20.74 -5.67 9.55
N VAL A 5 20.14 -4.81 8.72
CA VAL A 5 18.68 -4.64 8.61
C VAL A 5 17.99 -5.97 8.30
N LYS A 6 18.67 -6.87 7.56
CA LYS A 6 18.15 -8.20 7.23
C LYS A 6 17.82 -9.01 8.49
N ASN A 7 18.56 -8.81 9.57
CA ASN A 7 18.46 -9.54 10.84
C ASN A 7 17.65 -8.80 11.92
N LEU A 8 17.00 -7.68 11.58
CA LEU A 8 16.21 -6.87 12.51
C LEU A 8 14.71 -6.95 12.16
N PRO A 9 14.01 -8.05 12.46
CA PRO A 9 12.64 -8.27 12.02
C PRO A 9 11.66 -7.23 12.61
N TYR A 10 11.84 -6.85 13.87
CA TYR A 10 10.99 -5.83 14.50
C TYR A 10 11.19 -4.44 13.89
N PHE A 11 12.42 -4.10 13.49
CA PHE A 11 12.69 -2.86 12.77
C PHE A 11 11.99 -2.84 11.39
N LYS A 12 11.97 -3.96 10.67
CA LYS A 12 11.20 -4.07 9.43
C LYS A 12 9.70 -3.91 9.68
N ALA A 13 9.18 -4.51 10.74
CA ALA A 13 7.78 -4.38 11.13
C ALA A 13 7.42 -2.92 11.47
N LEU A 14 8.30 -2.20 12.18
CA LEU A 14 8.15 -0.77 12.45
C LEU A 14 8.06 0.07 11.17
N ILE A 15 8.92 -0.19 10.19
CA ILE A 15 8.88 0.48 8.88
C ILE A 15 7.56 0.19 8.17
N LYS A 16 7.16 -1.09 8.12
CA LYS A 16 5.90 -1.50 7.48
C LYS A 16 4.69 -0.82 8.13
N GLU A 17 4.64 -0.78 9.46
CA GLU A 17 3.56 -0.15 10.21
C GLU A 17 3.52 1.36 10.05
N THR A 18 4.69 2.00 10.00
CA THR A 18 4.78 3.44 9.69
C THR A 18 4.18 3.73 8.31
N LEU A 19 4.52 2.95 7.29
CA LEU A 19 4.01 3.13 5.94
C LEU A 19 2.51 2.79 5.80
N ARG A 20 1.99 1.88 6.65
CA ARG A 20 0.57 1.52 6.66
C ARG A 20 -0.28 2.62 7.29
N VAL A 21 0.14 3.10 8.47
CA VAL A 21 -0.57 4.14 9.21
C VAL A 21 -0.39 5.49 8.52
N GLU A 22 0.81 5.86 8.10
CA GLU A 22 1.08 7.16 7.46
C GLU A 22 1.70 6.97 6.07
N PRO A 23 0.91 6.56 5.06
CA PRO A 23 1.42 6.46 3.69
C PRO A 23 1.78 7.84 3.16
N VAL A 24 3.01 8.01 2.68
CA VAL A 24 3.55 9.28 2.17
C VAL A 24 2.68 9.90 1.06
N ILE A 25 2.05 9.05 0.24
CA ILE A 25 1.14 9.46 -0.84
C ILE A 25 -0.20 8.73 -0.65
N PRO A 26 -1.12 9.24 0.19
CA PRO A 26 -2.31 8.49 0.64
C PRO A 26 -3.29 8.14 -0.48
N LEU A 27 -3.32 8.92 -1.56
CA LEU A 27 -4.15 8.68 -2.76
C LEU A 27 -3.35 8.08 -3.94
N GLY A 28 -2.09 7.72 -3.70
CA GLY A 28 -1.15 7.33 -4.75
C GLY A 28 -0.89 8.45 -5.77
N VAL A 29 -0.24 8.10 -6.87
CA VAL A 29 -0.06 9.01 -8.01
C VAL A 29 -1.25 8.84 -8.96
N PRO A 30 -1.97 9.93 -9.32
CA PRO A 30 -3.13 9.86 -10.20
C PRO A 30 -2.84 9.13 -11.51
N ARG A 31 -3.78 8.30 -11.95
CA ARG A 31 -3.73 7.59 -13.24
C ARG A 31 -4.79 8.13 -14.17
N CYS A 32 -4.50 8.14 -15.47
CA CYS A 32 -5.46 8.55 -16.49
C CYS A 32 -5.83 7.35 -17.36
N CYS A 33 -7.14 7.09 -17.54
CA CYS A 33 -7.61 6.05 -18.44
C CYS A 33 -7.27 6.41 -19.89
N ILE A 34 -6.49 5.57 -20.56
CA ILE A 34 -6.05 5.82 -21.96
C ILE A 34 -7.10 5.43 -23.01
N GLN A 35 -8.11 4.66 -22.59
CA GLN A 35 -9.24 4.20 -23.38
C GLN A 35 -10.45 3.99 -22.46
N ASP A 36 -11.64 3.93 -23.04
CA ASP A 36 -12.84 3.54 -22.30
C ASP A 36 -12.64 2.14 -21.71
N THR A 37 -13.03 1.95 -20.46
CA THR A 37 -12.85 0.68 -19.76
C THR A 37 -13.97 0.44 -18.76
N ASN A 38 -14.03 -0.76 -18.19
CA ASN A 38 -14.97 -1.10 -17.14
C ASN A 38 -14.20 -1.57 -15.90
N ILE A 39 -14.52 -1.00 -14.74
CA ILE A 39 -13.92 -1.38 -13.44
C ILE A 39 -15.07 -1.70 -12.49
N ALA A 40 -15.12 -2.94 -11.99
CA ALA A 40 -16.14 -3.40 -11.06
C ALA A 40 -17.59 -3.12 -11.51
N GLY A 41 -17.86 -3.19 -12.82
CA GLY A 41 -19.18 -2.92 -13.40
C GLY A 41 -19.41 -1.46 -13.79
N TYR A 42 -18.52 -0.52 -13.44
CA TYR A 42 -18.62 0.88 -13.81
C TYR A 42 -17.90 1.19 -15.12
N ASP A 43 -18.59 1.85 -16.05
CA ASP A 43 -17.98 2.35 -17.28
C ASP A 43 -17.17 3.62 -16.99
N ILE A 44 -15.89 3.57 -17.29
CA ILE A 44 -14.91 4.62 -17.05
C ILE A 44 -14.43 5.16 -18.40
N PRO A 45 -14.85 6.38 -18.79
CA PRO A 45 -14.44 6.98 -20.05
C PRO A 45 -12.93 7.24 -20.11
N LYS A 46 -12.38 7.22 -21.33
CA LYS A 46 -11.04 7.73 -21.64
C LYS A 46 -10.86 9.15 -21.09
N GLY A 47 -9.70 9.42 -20.52
CA GLY A 47 -9.37 10.71 -19.91
C GLY A 47 -9.76 10.82 -18.43
N THR A 48 -10.54 9.88 -17.90
CA THR A 48 -10.90 9.87 -16.48
C THR A 48 -9.64 9.72 -15.61
N THR A 49 -9.52 10.58 -14.60
CA THR A 49 -8.48 10.47 -13.58
C THR A 49 -8.93 9.54 -12.46
N VAL A 50 -8.12 8.53 -12.15
CA VAL A 50 -8.36 7.52 -11.12
C VAL A 50 -7.30 7.67 -10.04
N ASN A 51 -7.76 7.77 -8.80
CA ASN A 51 -6.93 7.77 -7.61
C ASN A 51 -7.22 6.51 -6.79
N VAL A 52 -6.18 5.90 -6.21
CA VAL A 52 -6.34 4.75 -5.32
C VAL A 52 -6.18 5.24 -3.90
N ASN A 53 -7.25 5.16 -3.10
CA ASN A 53 -7.21 5.59 -1.70
C ASN A 53 -6.51 4.53 -0.83
N ALA A 54 -5.19 4.46 -0.94
CA ALA A 54 -4.36 3.54 -0.18
C ALA A 54 -4.47 3.77 1.34
N TRP A 55 -4.68 5.02 1.77
CA TRP A 55 -4.90 5.38 3.18
C TRP A 55 -6.18 4.76 3.75
N ALA A 56 -7.27 4.75 2.98
CA ALA A 56 -8.51 4.12 3.43
C ALA A 56 -8.39 2.59 3.47
N VAL A 57 -7.77 2.00 2.45
CA VAL A 57 -7.53 0.54 2.39
C VAL A 57 -6.62 0.09 3.54
N SER A 58 -5.57 0.86 3.84
CA SER A 58 -4.65 0.55 4.94
C SER A 58 -5.30 0.66 6.33
N ARG A 59 -6.53 1.18 6.39
CA ARG A 59 -7.36 1.34 7.60
C ARG A 59 -8.67 0.56 7.58
N ASP A 60 -8.91 -0.25 6.56
CA ASP A 60 -10.13 -1.06 6.52
C ASP A 60 -10.04 -2.16 7.57
N GLU A 61 -10.99 -2.17 8.52
CA GLU A 61 -11.08 -3.19 9.57
C GLU A 61 -11.25 -4.60 8.99
N LYS A 62 -11.81 -4.73 7.78
CA LYS A 62 -11.94 -6.02 7.10
C LYS A 62 -10.58 -6.60 6.72
N GLU A 63 -9.63 -5.73 6.38
CA GLU A 63 -8.28 -6.13 5.94
C GLU A 63 -7.29 -6.16 7.11
N TRP A 64 -7.44 -5.26 8.09
CA TRP A 64 -6.46 -5.03 9.15
C TRP A 64 -6.95 -5.37 10.56
N GLY A 65 -8.18 -5.88 10.69
CA GLY A 65 -8.79 -6.24 11.95
C GLY A 65 -9.21 -5.02 12.79
N PRO A 66 -9.59 -5.23 14.06
CA PRO A 66 -10.01 -4.15 14.93
C PRO A 66 -8.86 -3.17 15.23
N ASN A 67 -9.22 -1.92 15.47
CA ASN A 67 -8.30 -0.81 15.78
C ASN A 67 -7.22 -0.58 14.71
N PRO A 68 -7.58 -0.40 13.43
CA PRO A 68 -6.61 -0.21 12.36
C PRO A 68 -5.83 1.11 12.48
N ASP A 69 -6.33 2.07 13.26
CA ASP A 69 -5.62 3.32 13.57
C ASP A 69 -4.55 3.18 14.66
N GLU A 70 -4.52 2.05 15.38
CA GLU A 70 -3.46 1.77 16.36
C GLU A 70 -2.13 1.50 15.66
N PHE A 71 -1.05 2.13 16.13
CA PHE A 71 0.30 1.82 15.69
C PHE A 71 0.79 0.56 16.40
N ARG A 72 0.69 -0.60 15.74
CA ARG A 72 1.03 -1.92 16.30
C ARG A 72 1.88 -2.74 15.30
N PRO A 73 3.23 -2.61 15.32
CA PRO A 73 4.13 -3.35 14.44
C PRO A 73 3.94 -4.87 14.49
N GLU A 74 3.49 -5.39 15.63
CA GLU A 74 3.22 -6.82 15.87
C GLU A 74 2.28 -7.42 14.81
N ARG A 75 1.41 -6.62 14.19
CA ARG A 75 0.51 -7.09 13.12
C ARG A 75 1.24 -7.69 11.92
N PHE A 76 2.47 -7.25 11.63
CA PHE A 76 3.29 -7.79 10.54
C PHE A 76 4.02 -9.08 10.89
N PHE A 77 3.85 -9.58 12.12
CA PHE A 77 4.18 -10.94 12.51
C PHE A 77 2.93 -11.84 12.51
N GLU A 78 1.74 -11.26 12.63
CA GLU A 78 0.43 -11.95 12.60
C GLU A 78 -0.08 -12.15 11.16
N LYS A 79 0.23 -11.19 10.27
CA LYS A 79 -0.19 -11.16 8.86
C LYS A 79 1.03 -11.07 7.95
N ASP A 80 1.21 -12.08 7.09
CA ASP A 80 2.30 -12.13 6.11
C ASP A 80 1.94 -11.29 4.87
N VAL A 81 2.22 -9.99 4.95
CA VAL A 81 2.01 -9.02 3.87
C VAL A 81 3.27 -8.18 3.64
N ASP A 82 3.50 -7.79 2.38
CA ASP A 82 4.68 -7.03 1.96
C ASP A 82 4.29 -5.84 1.07
N TYR A 83 5.06 -4.75 1.16
CA TYR A 83 4.84 -3.54 0.36
C TYR A 83 5.34 -3.66 -1.08
N LYS A 84 5.64 -4.87 -1.54
CA LYS A 84 6.12 -5.19 -2.89
C LYS A 84 5.00 -5.13 -3.95
N GLY A 85 3.80 -4.71 -3.54
CA GLY A 85 2.65 -4.42 -4.39
C GLY A 85 1.95 -5.64 -4.98
N THR A 86 2.12 -6.80 -4.37
CA THR A 86 1.31 -8.00 -4.61
C THR A 86 0.17 -8.14 -3.60
N ASP A 87 0.31 -7.50 -2.42
CA ASP A 87 -0.69 -7.47 -1.35
C ASP A 87 -1.44 -6.14 -1.42
N TYR A 88 -2.67 -6.16 -1.95
CA TYR A 88 -3.41 -4.94 -2.30
C TYR A 88 -3.95 -4.18 -1.09
N GLU A 89 -4.05 -4.84 0.07
CA GLU A 89 -4.30 -4.19 1.35
C GLU A 89 -3.14 -3.28 1.80
N PHE A 90 -1.93 -3.46 1.23
CA PHE A 90 -0.71 -2.79 1.66
C PHE A 90 0.18 -2.36 0.47
N ILE A 91 -0.20 -1.25 -0.16
CA ILE A 91 0.48 -0.71 -1.36
C ILE A 91 1.09 0.69 -1.17
N PRO A 92 1.94 0.94 -0.14
CA PRO A 92 2.51 2.27 0.10
C PRO A 92 3.43 2.75 -1.03
N PHE A 93 3.98 1.82 -1.83
CA PHE A 93 4.78 2.11 -3.03
C PHE A 93 4.01 1.91 -4.34
N GLY A 94 2.69 1.76 -4.27
CA GLY A 94 1.83 1.42 -5.40
C GLY A 94 2.03 -0.02 -5.90
N SER A 95 1.47 -0.31 -7.07
CA SER A 95 1.52 -1.65 -7.68
C SER A 95 1.65 -1.60 -9.21
N GLY A 96 2.03 -2.74 -9.81
CA GLY A 96 2.08 -2.97 -11.24
C GLY A 96 3.12 -2.14 -12.00
N ARG A 97 2.82 -1.84 -13.27
CA ARG A 97 3.73 -1.19 -14.24
C ARG A 97 4.30 0.17 -13.81
N ARG A 98 3.72 0.78 -12.78
CA ARG A 98 4.03 2.15 -12.33
C ARG A 98 4.22 2.20 -10.81
N MET A 99 4.62 1.07 -10.23
CA MET A 99 5.11 0.99 -8.86
C MET A 99 6.36 1.87 -8.69
N CYS A 100 6.56 2.38 -7.48
CA CYS A 100 7.69 3.26 -7.16
C CYS A 100 9.03 2.59 -7.51
N PRO A 101 9.83 3.16 -8.43
CA PRO A 101 11.15 2.62 -8.75
C PRO A 101 12.15 2.83 -7.60
N GLY A 102 11.89 3.78 -6.70
CA GLY A 102 12.75 4.12 -5.57
C GLY A 102 12.60 3.22 -4.34
N MET A 103 11.73 2.20 -4.37
CA MET A 103 11.48 1.31 -3.22
C MET A 103 12.74 0.57 -2.73
N ARG A 104 13.74 0.38 -3.60
CA ARG A 104 14.98 -0.37 -3.31
C ARG A 104 16.21 0.53 -3.12
N LEU A 105 16.02 1.84 -3.04
CA LEU A 105 17.07 2.81 -2.70
C LEU A 105 17.28 2.83 -1.19
#